data_AF-A0A1A2JAF2-F1
#
_entry.id   AF-A0A1A2JAF2-F1
#
_cell.length_a   1.000
_cell.length_b   1.000
_cell.length_c   1.000
_cell.angle_alpha   90.00
_cell.angle_beta   90.00
_cell.angle_gamma   90.00
#
_symmetry.space_group_name_H-M   'P 1'
#
loop_
_entity.id
_entity.type
_entity.pdbx_description
1 polymer ?
#
loop_
_entity_poly.entity_id
_entity_poly.type
_entity_poly.pdbx_seq_one_letter_code
_entity_poly.pdbx_strand_id
1 'polypeptide(L)' 'MRLTKGVRRLWGYLLLTDSDVDALASEFLQSHYLGPIYADWSPDRRLDTFLRRRGLSRVADDGDLSNTVLERVLGRRRS' A
#
# COMPACT_ATOMS: atom_id res chain seq x y z
N MET A 1 -17.32 18.70 7.81
CA MET A 1 -17.40 17.37 7.18
C MET A 1 -16.02 17.00 6.62
N ARG A 2 -15.68 15.70 6.63
CA ARG A 2 -14.37 15.05 6.36
C ARG A 2 -13.36 15.03 7.52
N LEU A 3 -13.57 14.04 8.40
CA LEU A 3 -12.50 13.44 9.19
C LEU A 3 -11.67 12.56 8.25
N THR A 4 -10.37 12.86 8.15
CA THR A 4 -9.38 11.98 7.54
C THR A 4 -9.39 10.67 8.32
N LYS A 5 -9.84 9.57 7.71
CA LYS A 5 -9.72 8.24 8.32
C LYS A 5 -8.25 7.83 8.27
N GLY A 6 -7.51 8.31 9.25
CA GLY A 6 -6.15 7.89 9.53
C GLY A 6 -6.17 6.47 10.07
N VAL A 7 -5.28 5.66 9.53
CA VAL A 7 -4.77 4.40 10.08
C VAL A 7 -4.95 4.39 11.60
N ARG A 8 -5.89 3.57 12.11
CA ARG A 8 -6.20 3.53 13.54
C ARG A 8 -5.04 2.85 14.26
N ARG A 9 -4.16 3.68 14.83
CA ARG A 9 -2.98 3.27 15.60
C ARG A 9 -3.45 2.72 16.95
N LEU A 10 -3.71 1.41 17.03
CA LEU A 10 -3.79 0.69 18.30
C LEU A 10 -2.45 -0.01 18.53
N TRP A 11 -1.97 0.09 19.77
CA TRP A 11 -0.64 -0.31 20.17
C TRP A 11 -0.41 -1.81 19.85
N GLY A 12 0.61 -2.11 19.04
CA GLY A 12 1.11 -3.48 18.81
C GLY A 12 0.73 -4.13 17.47
N TYR A 13 -0.45 -3.87 16.92
CA TYR A 13 -0.90 -4.51 15.67
C TYR A 13 -1.52 -3.47 14.73
N LEU A 14 -0.84 -3.20 13.61
CA LEU A 14 -1.34 -2.31 12.59
C LEU A 14 -2.39 -3.06 11.75
N LEU A 15 -3.61 -3.18 12.28
CA LEU A 15 -4.72 -3.76 11.51
C LEU A 15 -5.17 -2.75 10.44
N LEU A 16 -4.77 -3.00 9.19
CA LEU A 16 -5.34 -2.31 8.04
C LEU A 16 -6.77 -2.82 7.86
N THR A 17 -7.75 -1.92 7.87
CA THR A 17 -9.10 -2.27 7.45
C THR A 17 -9.14 -2.46 5.94
N ASP A 18 -10.16 -3.15 5.42
CA ASP A 18 -10.32 -3.32 3.97
C ASP A 18 -10.35 -1.98 3.22
N SER A 19 -10.94 -0.95 3.82
CA SER A 19 -10.93 0.41 3.29
C SER A 19 -9.54 1.07 3.30
N ASP A 20 -8.69 0.76 4.29
CA ASP A 20 -7.31 1.26 4.33
C ASP A 20 -6.47 0.59 3.24
N VAL A 21 -6.65 -0.72 3.04
CA VAL A 21 -6.01 -1.48 1.95
C VAL A 21 -6.45 -0.93 0.60
N ASP A 22 -7.74 -0.68 0.41
CA ASP A 22 -8.29 -0.08 -0.80
C ASP A 22 -7.74 1.32 -1.09
N ALA A 23 -7.62 2.15 -0.07
CA ALA A 23 -7.05 3.49 -0.18
C ALA A 23 -5.56 3.41 -0.59
N LEU A 24 -4.77 2.57 0.09
CA LEU A 24 -3.36 2.36 -0.23
C LEU A 24 -3.17 1.83 -1.66
N ALA A 25 -4.01 0.88 -2.09
CA ALA A 25 -3.96 0.36 -3.45
C ALA A 25 -4.29 1.44 -4.48
N SER A 26 -5.35 2.25 -4.27
CA SER A 26 -5.67 3.40 -5.13
C SER A 26 -4.51 4.38 -5.24
N GLU A 27 -3.92 4.77 -4.11
CA GLU A 27 -2.82 5.72 -4.06
C GLU A 27 -1.56 5.19 -4.76
N PHE A 28 -1.26 3.90 -4.57
CA PHE A 28 -0.13 3.26 -5.24
C PHE A 28 -0.33 3.23 -6.76
N LEU A 29 -1.53 2.88 -7.23
CA LEU A 29 -1.85 2.86 -8.67
C LEU A 29 -1.77 4.24 -9.33
N GLN A 30 -2.07 5.32 -8.58
CA GLN A 30 -1.97 6.70 -9.06
C GLN A 30 -0.56 7.28 -8.92
N SER A 31 0.35 6.56 -8.29
CA SER A 31 1.70 7.05 -8.03
C SER A 31 2.65 6.84 -9.21
N HIS A 32 3.72 7.65 -9.24
CA HIS A 32 4.81 7.52 -10.19
C HIS A 32 5.57 6.18 -10.13
N TYR A 33 5.33 5.33 -9.12
CA TYR A 33 5.93 4.00 -9.02
C TYR A 33 5.46 3.03 -10.11
N LEU A 34 4.33 3.32 -10.77
CA LEU A 34 3.93 2.58 -11.97
C LEU A 34 4.57 3.10 -13.25
N GLY A 35 5.28 4.23 -13.18
CA GLY A 35 5.95 4.84 -14.31
C GLY A 35 7.18 4.08 -14.81
N PRO A 36 7.71 4.47 -15.98
CA PRO A 36 8.82 3.78 -16.64
C PRO A 36 10.13 3.82 -15.84
N ILE A 37 10.30 4.81 -14.96
CA ILE A 37 11.48 4.95 -14.10
C ILE A 37 11.69 3.71 -13.21
N TYR A 38 10.60 3.04 -12.83
CA TYR A 38 10.64 1.84 -12.00
C TYR A 38 10.28 0.58 -12.79
N ALA A 39 10.29 0.63 -14.14
CA ALA A 39 9.88 -0.50 -14.98
C ALA A 39 10.65 -1.79 -14.65
N ASP A 40 11.94 -1.67 -14.36
CA ASP A 40 12.83 -2.78 -14.03
C ASP A 40 12.60 -3.38 -12.63
N TRP A 41 11.78 -2.72 -11.81
CA TRP A 41 11.47 -3.20 -10.46
C TRP A 41 10.23 -4.08 -10.49
N SER A 42 10.27 -5.16 -9.72
CA SER A 42 9.10 -5.99 -9.46
C SER A 42 7.99 -5.18 -8.75
N PRO A 43 6.70 -5.56 -8.92
CA PRO A 43 5.58 -4.87 -8.26
C PRO A 43 5.72 -4.77 -6.73
N ASP A 44 6.16 -5.86 -6.11
CA ASP A 44 6.49 -5.98 -4.70
C ASP A 44 7.57 -4.97 -4.27
N ARG A 45 8.68 -4.85 -5.01
CA ARG A 45 9.74 -3.85 -4.70
C ARG A 45 9.24 -2.41 -4.83
N ARG A 46 8.39 -2.13 -5.83
CA ARG A 46 7.76 -0.81 -5.99
C ARG A 46 6.85 -0.48 -4.81
N LEU A 47 6.06 -1.46 -4.36
CA LEU A 47 5.15 -1.32 -3.24
C LEU A 47 5.91 -1.12 -1.91
N ASP A 48 6.97 -1.89 -1.65
CA ASP A 48 7.83 -1.72 -0.46
C ASP A 48 8.36 -0.28 -0.39
N THR A 49 8.90 0.22 -1.49
CA THR A 49 9.46 1.58 -1.55
C THR A 49 8.37 2.64 -1.32
N PHE A 50 7.19 2.46 -1.92
CA PHE A 50 6.04 3.34 -1.69
C PHE A 50 5.65 3.41 -0.20
N LEU A 51 5.52 2.26 0.45
CA LEU A 51 5.13 2.16 1.87
C LEU A 51 6.19 2.82 2.76
N ARG A 52 7.47 2.54 2.55
CA ARG A 52 8.57 3.14 3.33
C ARG A 52 8.61 4.66 3.18
N ARG A 53 8.43 5.20 1.97
CA ARG A 53 8.40 6.66 1.76
C ARG A 53 7.19 7.35 2.39
N ARG A 54 6.10 6.63 2.65
CA ARG A 54 4.94 7.14 3.40
C ARG A 54 5.04 6.96 4.92
N GLY A 55 6.17 6.45 5.44
CA GLY A 55 6.33 6.17 6.87
C GLY A 55 5.57 4.93 7.34
N LEU A 56 5.15 4.07 6.40
CA LEU A 56 4.43 2.82 6.66
C LEU A 56 5.39 1.62 6.69
N SER A 57 6.60 1.80 7.23
CA SER A 57 7.61 0.72 7.28
C SER A 57 7.09 -0.53 7.96
N ARG A 58 6.24 -0.41 8.99
CA ARG A 58 5.59 -1.55 9.64
C ARG A 58 4.68 -2.38 8.70
N VAL A 59 4.06 -1.75 7.70
CA VAL A 59 3.28 -2.47 6.67
C VAL A 59 4.22 -3.14 5.68
N ALA A 60 5.34 -2.49 5.35
CA ALA A 60 6.34 -3.03 4.44
C ALA A 60 7.11 -4.21 5.04
N ASP A 61 7.36 -4.17 6.35
CA ASP A 61 8.07 -5.21 7.11
C ASP A 61 7.16 -6.40 7.46
N ASP A 62 5.84 -6.23 7.39
CA ASP A 62 4.85 -7.28 7.61
C ASP A 62 4.48 -7.93 6.26
N GLY A 63 4.94 -9.16 6.06
CA GLY A 63 4.74 -9.91 4.82
C GLY A 63 3.26 -10.14 4.47
N ASP A 64 2.39 -10.31 5.47
CA ASP A 64 0.97 -10.57 5.24
C ASP A 64 0.23 -9.28 4.86
N LEU A 65 0.54 -8.18 5.55
CA LEU A 65 -0.03 -6.86 5.23
C LEU A 65 0.45 -6.34 3.87
N SER A 66 1.75 -6.44 3.59
CA SER A 66 2.31 -6.05 2.28
C SER A 66 1.71 -6.89 1.14
N ASN A 67 1.58 -8.20 1.33
CA ASN A 67 0.93 -9.07 0.34
C ASN A 67 -0.55 -8.75 0.14
N THR A 68 -1.29 -8.44 1.21
CA THR A 68 -2.70 -8.03 1.12
C THR A 68 -2.89 -6.77 0.28
N VAL A 69 -2.01 -5.77 0.43
CA VAL A 69 -2.05 -4.56 -0.41
C VAL A 69 -1.67 -4.88 -1.85
N LEU A 70 -0.66 -5.72 -2.07
CA LEU A 70 -0.23 -6.13 -3.40
C LEU A 70 -1.34 -6.86 -4.16
N GLU A 71 -2.00 -7.82 -3.53
CA GLU A 71 -3.15 -8.53 -4.10
C GLU A 71 -4.28 -7.57 -4.48
N ARG A 72 -4.56 -6.56 -3.64
CA ARG A 72 -5.56 -5.53 -3.97
C ARG A 72 -5.17 -4.72 -5.20
N VAL A 73 -3.90 -4.35 -5.33
CA VAL A 73 -3.36 -3.62 -6.49
C VAL A 73 -3.48 -4.47 -7.76
N LEU A 74 -3.09 -5.75 -7.70
CA LEU A 74 -3.13 -6.66 -8.84
C LEU A 74 -4.57 -7.01 -9.26
N GLY A 75 -5.48 -7.16 -8.29
CA GLY A 75 -6.92 -7.34 -8.55
C GLY A 75 -7.52 -6.15 -9.31
N ARG A 76 -7.14 -4.92 -8.95
CA ARG A 76 -7.65 -3.69 -9.58
C ARG A 76 -7.13 -3.43 -10.99
N ARG A 77 -6.00 -4.02 -11.38
CA ARG A 77 -5.48 -3.93 -12.76
C ARG A 77 -6.24 -4.79 -13.77
N ARG A 78 -7.12 -5.68 -13.31
CA ARG A 78 -7.87 -6.63 -14.14
C ARG A 78 -9.34 -6.24 -14.37
N SER A 79 -9.74 -5.03 -13.98
CA SER A 79 -11.07 -4.46 -14.23
C SER A 79 -10.98 -3.24 -15.13
#